data_AF-A0A527DCX7-F1
#
_entry.id   AF-A0A527DCX7-F1
#
_cell.length_a   1.000
_cell.length_b   1.000
_cell.length_c   1.000
_cell.angle_alpha   90.00
_cell.angle_beta   90.00
_cell.angle_gamma   90.00
#
_symmetry.space_group_name_H-M   'P 1'
#
loop_
_entity.id
_entity.type
_entity.pdbx_description
1 polymer ?
#
loop_
_entity_poly.entity_id
_entity_poly.type
_entity_poly.pdbx_seq_one_letter_code
_entity_poly.pdbx_strand_id
1 'polypeptide(L)'
;LYEISRRRELGMNTSWWHALDVRRSPAIPSIAVIGIMLVALFLLWLYTAQSIYTGLFGDQPPASIGSFVREVLTTSKGWTLILAGNAAGFVFAVVVLATTVIAFPLLLDRDVGAVSAIETSARAVMANPLQMALWGLLVAVLLVIGSIPLFAGLAVVMPVLGHATWHLYRKVVEPERAEQTRRPM
;
A
#
# COMPACT_ATOMS: atom_id res chain seq x y z
N LEU A 1 -4.86 12.46 -1.82
CA LEU A 1 -3.43 12.79 -1.58
C LEU A 1 -2.64 12.85 -2.89
N TYR A 2 -2.65 11.79 -3.70
CA TYR A 2 -2.01 11.78 -5.03
C TYR A 2 -2.51 12.91 -5.95
N GLU A 3 -3.83 13.07 -6.06
CA GLU A 3 -4.42 14.13 -6.90
C GLU A 3 -4.06 15.55 -6.43
N ILE A 4 -3.95 15.77 -5.11
CA ILE A 4 -3.53 17.06 -4.55
C ILE A 4 -2.08 17.35 -4.94
N SER A 5 -1.21 16.34 -4.90
CA SER A 5 0.20 16.46 -5.32
C SER A 5 0.30 16.76 -6.81
N ARG A 6 -0.49 16.06 -7.64
CA ARG A 6 -0.60 16.29 -9.09
C ARG A 6 -1.07 17.72 -9.42
N ARG A 7 -2.16 18.17 -8.79
CA ARG A 7 -2.71 19.51 -9.02
C ARG A 7 -1.74 20.62 -8.60
N ARG A 8 -1.00 20.42 -7.51
CA ARG A 8 0.04 21.34 -7.06
C ARG A 8 1.18 21.44 -8.07
N GLU A 9 1.61 20.33 -8.67
CA GLU A 9 2.62 20.32 -9.73
C GLU A 9 2.12 20.97 -11.02
N LEU A 10 0.83 20.86 -11.33
CA LEU A 10 0.19 21.53 -12.47
C LEU A 10 -0.13 23.01 -12.23
N GLY A 11 0.24 23.58 -11.08
CA GLY A 11 -0.05 24.97 -10.72
C GLY A 11 -1.54 25.27 -10.53
N MET A 12 -2.37 24.24 -10.37
CA MET A 12 -3.82 24.37 -10.21
C MET A 12 -4.17 24.65 -8.74
N ASN A 13 -5.27 25.39 -8.50
CA ASN A 13 -5.74 25.70 -7.15
C ASN A 13 -5.96 24.42 -6.31
N THR A 14 -5.27 24.33 -5.17
CA THR A 14 -5.16 23.15 -4.30
C THR A 14 -6.30 23.00 -3.28
N SER A 15 -7.48 23.58 -3.57
CA SER A 15 -8.63 23.52 -2.66
C SER A 15 -9.10 22.08 -2.46
N TRP A 16 -9.15 21.63 -1.19
CA TRP A 16 -9.56 20.29 -0.75
C TRP A 16 -10.94 19.86 -1.28
N TRP A 17 -11.81 20.84 -1.59
CA TRP A 17 -13.15 20.62 -2.12
C TRP A 17 -13.18 20.02 -3.54
N HIS A 18 -12.12 20.16 -4.32
CA HIS A 18 -12.05 19.56 -5.65
C HIS A 18 -11.43 18.15 -5.68
N ALA A 19 -10.92 17.64 -4.55
CA ALA A 19 -10.52 16.23 -4.45
C ALA A 19 -11.73 15.27 -4.54
N LEU A 20 -12.95 15.79 -4.43
CA LEU A 20 -14.20 15.06 -4.65
C LEU A 20 -14.65 15.06 -6.12
N ASP A 21 -13.98 15.82 -7.00
CA ASP A 21 -14.30 15.89 -8.44
C ASP A 21 -13.77 14.68 -9.23
N VAL A 22 -13.12 13.73 -8.55
CA VAL A 22 -12.70 12.42 -9.08
C VAL A 22 -13.87 11.63 -9.65
N ARG A 23 -15.12 11.94 -9.24
CA ARG A 23 -16.34 11.22 -9.65
C ARG A 23 -16.56 11.11 -11.18
N ARG A 24 -15.86 11.91 -11.99
CA ARG A 24 -15.90 11.82 -13.47
C ARG A 24 -14.57 11.44 -14.12
N SER A 25 -13.58 10.99 -13.34
CA SER A 25 -12.28 10.62 -13.89
C SER A 25 -12.35 9.28 -14.63
N PRO A 26 -11.79 9.16 -15.85
CA PRO A 26 -11.73 7.91 -16.59
C PRO A 26 -10.96 6.80 -15.85
N ALA A 27 -10.20 7.15 -14.81
CA ALA A 27 -9.47 6.21 -13.96
C ALA A 27 -10.34 5.39 -12.99
N ILE A 28 -11.59 5.79 -12.71
CA ILE A 28 -12.43 5.14 -11.68
C ILE A 28 -12.60 3.63 -11.90
N PRO A 29 -12.97 3.15 -13.10
CA PRO A 29 -13.13 1.71 -13.34
C PRO A 29 -11.83 0.94 -13.08
N SER A 30 -10.69 1.46 -13.53
CA SER A 30 -9.38 0.85 -13.26
C SER A 30 -9.04 0.81 -11.78
N ILE A 31 -9.32 1.89 -11.04
CA ILE A 31 -9.16 1.96 -9.58
C ILE A 31 -10.05 0.92 -8.89
N ALA A 32 -11.30 0.75 -9.34
CA ALA A 32 -12.21 -0.24 -8.79
C ALA A 32 -11.71 -1.68 -9.00
N VAL A 33 -11.16 -2.00 -10.18
CA VAL A 33 -10.55 -3.30 -10.48
C VAL A 33 -9.39 -3.60 -9.52
N ILE A 34 -8.47 -2.64 -9.33
CA ILE A 34 -7.37 -2.79 -8.36
C ILE A 34 -7.91 -2.91 -6.94
N GLY A 35 -8.95 -2.15 -6.59
CA GLY A 35 -9.62 -2.26 -5.29
C GLY A 35 -10.18 -3.67 -5.03
N ILE A 36 -10.86 -4.27 -6.01
CA ILE A 36 -11.38 -5.64 -5.91
C ILE A 36 -10.22 -6.65 -5.75
N MET A 37 -9.14 -6.50 -6.51
CA MET A 37 -7.94 -7.32 -6.36
C MET A 37 -7.36 -7.23 -4.95
N LEU A 38 -7.27 -6.02 -4.39
CA LEU A 38 -6.79 -5.81 -3.01
C LEU A 38 -7.72 -6.43 -1.97
N VAL A 39 -9.03 -6.34 -2.15
CA VAL A 39 -10.00 -7.02 -1.28
C VAL A 39 -9.81 -8.54 -1.34
N ALA A 40 -9.64 -9.12 -2.52
CA ALA A 40 -9.38 -10.54 -2.67
C ALA A 40 -8.07 -10.97 -1.98
N LEU A 41 -6.99 -10.20 -2.15
CA LEU A 41 -5.72 -10.44 -1.45
C LEU A 41 -5.86 -10.31 0.06
N PHE A 42 -6.62 -9.33 0.54
CA PHE A 42 -6.90 -9.14 1.97
C PHE A 42 -7.67 -10.32 2.56
N LEU A 43 -8.71 -10.81 1.87
CA LEU A 43 -9.47 -11.98 2.30
C LEU A 43 -8.60 -13.25 2.30
N LEU A 44 -7.75 -13.42 1.29
CA LEU A 44 -6.80 -14.54 1.24
C LEU A 44 -5.77 -14.46 2.37
N TRP A 45 -5.31 -13.26 2.71
CA TRP A 45 -4.43 -13.04 3.85
C TRP A 45 -5.13 -13.35 5.18
N LEU A 46 -6.37 -12.89 5.39
CA LEU A 46 -7.17 -13.23 6.57
C LEU A 46 -7.39 -14.74 6.71
N TYR A 47 -7.75 -15.40 5.61
CA TYR A 47 -7.89 -16.85 5.57
C TYR A 47 -6.57 -17.55 5.95
N THR A 48 -5.43 -17.06 5.42
CA THR A 48 -4.11 -17.59 5.76
C THR A 48 -3.78 -17.40 7.23
N ALA A 49 -4.00 -16.20 7.77
CA ALA A 49 -3.78 -15.88 9.18
C ALA A 49 -4.64 -16.75 10.10
N GLN A 50 -5.92 -16.91 9.77
CA GLN A 50 -6.84 -17.79 10.48
C GLN A 50 -6.37 -19.24 10.45
N SER A 51 -5.93 -19.73 9.29
CA SER A 51 -5.46 -21.10 9.12
C SER A 51 -4.19 -21.40 9.95
N ILE A 52 -3.27 -20.43 10.02
CA ILE A 52 -2.08 -20.53 10.88
C ILE A 52 -2.51 -20.57 12.35
N TYR A 53 -3.44 -19.70 12.76
CA TYR A 53 -3.94 -19.65 14.13
C TYR A 53 -4.62 -20.97 14.52
N THR A 54 -5.61 -21.43 13.75
CA THR A 54 -6.38 -22.64 14.07
C THR A 54 -5.53 -23.90 14.00
N GLY A 55 -4.52 -23.94 13.12
CA GLY A 55 -3.53 -25.02 13.08
C GLY A 55 -2.69 -25.15 14.37
N LEU A 56 -2.51 -24.06 15.14
CA LEU A 56 -1.69 -24.04 16.35
C LEU A 56 -2.52 -24.11 17.65
N PHE A 57 -3.63 -23.38 17.67
CA PHE A 57 -4.48 -23.16 18.86
C PHE A 57 -5.84 -23.84 18.78
N GLY A 58 -6.20 -24.42 17.63
CA GLY A 58 -7.53 -24.96 17.38
C GLY A 58 -8.60 -23.87 17.17
N ASP A 59 -9.86 -24.29 17.07
CA ASP A 59 -10.98 -23.38 16.81
C ASP A 59 -11.55 -22.73 18.08
N GLN A 60 -11.00 -23.05 19.25
CA GLN A 60 -11.49 -22.47 20.51
C GLN A 60 -10.91 -21.06 20.70
N PRO A 61 -11.76 -20.06 20.98
CA PRO A 61 -11.29 -18.72 21.28
C PRO A 61 -10.50 -18.71 22.59
N PRO A 62 -9.51 -17.81 22.74
CA PRO A 62 -8.74 -17.73 23.97
C PRO A 62 -9.65 -17.34 25.14
N ALA A 63 -9.39 -17.93 26.31
CA ALA A 63 -10.19 -17.68 27.52
C ALA A 63 -10.22 -16.20 27.95
N SER A 64 -9.16 -15.44 27.64
CA SER A 64 -9.09 -14.00 27.82
C SER A 64 -7.97 -13.40 26.96
N ILE A 65 -8.01 -12.08 26.75
CA ILE A 65 -6.92 -11.34 26.09
C ILE A 65 -5.60 -11.51 26.86
N GLY A 66 -5.64 -11.43 28.19
CA GLY A 66 -4.43 -11.54 29.03
C GLY A 66 -3.78 -12.93 28.97
N SER A 67 -4.58 -13.99 28.99
CA SER A 67 -4.08 -15.36 28.83
C SER A 67 -3.52 -15.58 27.44
N PHE A 68 -4.17 -15.05 26.40
CA PHE A 68 -3.69 -15.14 25.02
C PHE A 68 -2.34 -14.45 24.85
N VAL A 69 -2.19 -13.21 25.33
CA VAL A 69 -0.92 -12.46 25.24
C VAL A 69 0.21 -13.22 25.94
N ARG A 70 -0.06 -13.76 27.14
CA ARG A 70 0.92 -14.57 27.85
C ARG A 70 1.32 -15.79 27.02
N GLU A 71 0.33 -16.55 26.53
CA GLU A 71 0.57 -17.76 25.76
C GLU A 71 1.37 -17.48 24.47
N VAL A 72 1.04 -16.40 23.75
CA VAL A 72 1.74 -15.99 22.53
C VAL A 72 3.20 -15.61 22.80
N LEU A 73 3.49 -14.93 23.92
CA LEU A 73 4.84 -14.44 24.21
C LEU A 73 5.73 -15.48 24.91
N THR A 74 5.15 -16.42 25.66
CA THR A 74 5.93 -17.33 26.52
C THR A 74 5.97 -18.78 26.02
N THR A 75 5.24 -19.15 24.97
CA THR A 75 5.18 -20.54 24.50
C THR A 75 5.77 -20.71 23.10
N SER A 76 6.32 -21.89 22.82
CA SER A 76 6.84 -22.21 21.48
C SER A 76 5.77 -22.10 20.40
N LYS A 77 4.52 -22.48 20.69
CA LYS A 77 3.39 -22.30 19.75
C LYS A 77 3.13 -20.83 19.45
N GLY A 78 3.19 -19.98 20.47
CA GLY A 78 3.09 -18.53 20.34
C GLY A 78 4.18 -17.94 19.44
N TRP A 79 5.44 -18.34 19.65
CA TRP A 79 6.54 -17.93 18.78
C TRP A 79 6.39 -18.43 17.33
N THR A 80 5.92 -19.66 17.15
CA THR A 80 5.59 -20.18 15.81
C THR A 80 4.50 -19.34 15.15
N LEU A 81 3.45 -18.94 15.87
CA LEU A 81 2.40 -18.05 15.37
C LEU A 81 2.99 -16.71 14.94
N ILE A 82 3.83 -16.09 15.77
CA ILE A 82 4.48 -14.81 15.46
C ILE A 82 5.31 -14.94 14.19
N LEU A 83 6.20 -15.92 14.10
CA LEU A 83 7.13 -16.07 12.98
C LEU A 83 6.39 -16.44 11.68
N ALA A 84 5.50 -17.45 11.73
CA ALA A 84 4.75 -17.89 10.55
C ALA A 84 3.76 -16.81 10.08
N GLY A 85 3.07 -16.15 11.01
CA GLY A 85 2.15 -15.05 10.71
C GLY A 85 2.86 -13.86 10.07
N ASN A 86 4.02 -13.45 10.61
CA ASN A 86 4.82 -12.38 10.02
C ASN A 86 5.41 -12.78 8.66
N ALA A 87 5.88 -14.03 8.49
CA ALA A 87 6.38 -14.51 7.21
C ALA A 87 5.29 -14.51 6.13
N ALA A 88 4.09 -15.03 6.46
CA ALA A 88 2.95 -14.98 5.56
C ALA A 88 2.58 -13.53 5.22
N GLY A 89 2.42 -12.67 6.23
CA GLY A 89 2.13 -11.24 6.05
C GLY A 89 3.15 -10.53 5.17
N PHE A 90 4.44 -10.84 5.34
CA PHE A 90 5.53 -10.30 4.52
C PHE A 90 5.36 -10.68 3.03
N VAL A 91 5.02 -11.93 2.72
CA VAL A 91 4.76 -12.37 1.34
C VAL A 91 3.61 -11.57 0.72
N PHE A 92 2.48 -11.43 1.42
CA PHE A 92 1.36 -10.61 0.95
C PHE A 92 1.75 -9.14 0.77
N ALA A 93 2.52 -8.58 1.70
CA ALA A 93 2.99 -7.20 1.62
C ALA A 93 3.88 -6.98 0.39
N VAL A 94 4.78 -7.91 0.07
CA VAL A 94 5.62 -7.86 -1.14
C VAL A 94 4.75 -7.89 -2.40
N VAL A 95 3.75 -8.78 -2.47
CA VAL A 95 2.83 -8.86 -3.61
C VAL A 95 2.04 -7.56 -3.78
N VAL A 96 1.50 -7.01 -2.70
CA VAL A 96 0.75 -5.74 -2.73
C VAL A 96 1.67 -4.58 -3.13
N LEU A 97 2.87 -4.49 -2.58
CA LEU A 97 3.84 -3.46 -2.93
C LEU A 97 4.19 -3.54 -4.43
N ALA A 98 4.54 -4.73 -4.92
CA ALA A 98 4.90 -4.95 -6.32
C ALA A 98 3.77 -4.55 -7.28
N THR A 99 2.52 -4.83 -6.93
CA THR A 99 1.37 -4.58 -7.81
C THR A 99 0.82 -3.16 -7.71
N THR A 100 1.03 -2.43 -6.61
CA THR A 100 0.29 -1.18 -6.36
C THR A 100 1.12 0.08 -6.13
N VAL A 101 2.42 -0.03 -5.81
CA VAL A 101 3.24 1.14 -5.44
C VAL A 101 3.26 2.22 -6.54
N ILE A 102 3.20 1.82 -7.81
CA ILE A 102 3.08 2.74 -8.96
C ILE A 102 1.67 2.80 -9.53
N ALA A 103 0.84 1.78 -9.33
CA ALA A 103 -0.42 1.65 -10.07
C ALA A 103 -1.40 2.80 -9.79
N PHE A 104 -1.61 3.17 -8.53
CA PHE A 104 -2.51 4.28 -8.17
C PHE A 104 -2.04 5.66 -8.66
N PRO A 105 -0.79 6.10 -8.42
CA PRO A 105 -0.35 7.38 -8.94
C PRO A 105 -0.37 7.42 -10.47
N LEU A 106 -0.03 6.32 -11.16
CA LEU A 106 -0.10 6.23 -12.61
C LEU A 106 -1.53 6.34 -13.14
N LEU A 107 -2.50 5.65 -12.55
CA LEU A 107 -3.92 5.75 -12.93
C LEU A 107 -4.50 7.16 -12.71
N LEU A 108 -4.01 7.89 -11.71
CA LEU A 108 -4.46 9.26 -11.45
C LEU A 108 -3.75 10.30 -12.32
N ASP A 109 -2.56 9.96 -12.81
CA ASP A 109 -1.76 10.80 -13.68
C ASP A 109 -2.15 10.65 -15.16
N ARG A 110 -2.41 9.42 -15.60
CA ARG A 110 -2.61 9.03 -17.00
C ARG A 110 -3.87 8.19 -17.18
N ASP A 111 -4.44 8.28 -18.38
CA ASP A 111 -5.59 7.47 -18.78
C ASP A 111 -5.13 6.08 -19.24
N VAL A 112 -4.84 5.19 -18.29
CA VAL A 112 -4.40 3.81 -18.54
C VAL A 112 -5.29 2.78 -17.83
N GLY A 113 -5.32 1.56 -18.36
CA GLY A 113 -6.04 0.44 -17.77
C GLY A 113 -5.37 -0.15 -16.52
N ALA A 114 -6.14 -0.81 -15.66
CA ALA A 114 -5.64 -1.47 -14.44
C ALA A 114 -4.49 -2.46 -14.69
N VAL A 115 -4.58 -3.28 -15.75
CA VAL A 115 -3.54 -4.26 -16.11
C VAL A 115 -2.21 -3.56 -16.41
N SER A 116 -2.25 -2.54 -17.27
CA SER A 116 -1.06 -1.74 -17.61
C SER A 116 -0.44 -1.09 -16.37
N ALA A 117 -1.28 -0.59 -15.46
CA ALA A 117 -0.82 0.01 -14.21
C ALA A 117 -0.12 -0.99 -13.28
N ILE A 118 -0.70 -2.18 -13.11
CA ILE A 118 -0.12 -3.28 -12.32
C ILE A 118 1.19 -3.75 -12.93
N GLU A 119 1.23 -3.99 -14.24
CA GLU A 119 2.46 -4.41 -14.92
C GLU A 119 3.57 -3.36 -14.79
N THR A 120 3.22 -2.08 -14.91
CA THR A 120 4.18 -0.99 -14.75
C THR A 120 4.73 -0.95 -13.34
N SER A 121 3.88 -1.17 -12.32
CA SER A 121 4.31 -1.31 -10.94
C SER A 121 5.25 -2.49 -10.74
N ALA A 122 4.91 -3.67 -11.29
CA ALA A 122 5.74 -4.85 -11.18
C ALA A 122 7.10 -4.64 -11.87
N ARG A 123 7.11 -4.07 -13.08
CA ARG A 123 8.34 -3.73 -13.81
C ARG A 123 9.20 -2.72 -13.04
N ALA A 124 8.58 -1.70 -12.44
CA ALA A 124 9.28 -0.73 -11.61
C ALA A 124 9.98 -1.38 -10.40
N VAL A 125 9.31 -2.34 -9.75
CA VAL A 125 9.89 -3.11 -8.63
C VAL A 125 10.99 -4.05 -9.07
N MET A 126 10.82 -4.77 -10.18
CA MET A 126 11.85 -5.67 -10.72
C MET A 126 13.08 -4.91 -11.20
N ALA A 127 12.93 -3.71 -11.76
CA ALA A 127 14.03 -2.88 -12.21
C ALA A 127 14.79 -2.19 -11.06
N ASN A 128 14.13 -1.97 -9.91
CA ASN A 128 14.69 -1.23 -8.77
C ASN A 128 14.46 -1.98 -7.43
N PRO A 129 14.89 -3.25 -7.29
CA PRO A 129 14.46 -4.09 -6.18
C PRO A 129 14.96 -3.57 -4.83
N LEU A 130 16.20 -3.07 -4.76
CA LEU A 130 16.76 -2.53 -3.53
C LEU A 130 16.03 -1.26 -3.09
N GLN A 131 15.82 -0.33 -4.01
CA GLN A 131 15.15 0.95 -3.73
C GLN A 131 13.70 0.71 -3.30
N MET A 132 13.01 -0.23 -3.95
CA MET A 132 11.63 -0.57 -3.62
C MET A 132 11.51 -1.35 -2.31
N ALA A 133 12.49 -2.20 -1.98
CA ALA A 133 12.57 -2.85 -0.67
C ALA A 133 12.81 -1.82 0.45
N LEU A 134 13.73 -0.87 0.26
CA LEU A 134 13.96 0.22 1.21
C LEU A 134 12.72 1.11 1.37
N TRP A 135 12.03 1.40 0.26
CA TRP A 135 10.77 2.12 0.30
C TRP A 135 9.70 1.37 1.09
N GLY A 136 9.50 0.08 0.81
CA GLY A 136 8.56 -0.77 1.53
C GLY A 136 8.88 -0.86 3.03
N LEU A 137 10.16 -0.95 3.40
CA LEU A 137 10.60 -0.91 4.79
C LEU A 137 10.27 0.43 5.46
N LEU A 138 10.52 1.55 4.77
CA LEU A 138 10.20 2.88 5.28
C LEU A 138 8.68 3.03 5.50
N VAL A 139 7.86 2.55 4.57
CA VAL A 139 6.40 2.50 4.74
C VAL A 139 6.03 1.67 5.98
N ALA A 140 6.58 0.46 6.14
CA ALA A 140 6.29 -0.40 7.28
C ALA A 140 6.67 0.26 8.62
N VAL A 141 7.86 0.83 8.72
CA VAL A 141 8.35 1.52 9.93
C VAL A 141 7.47 2.71 10.28
N LEU A 142 7.12 3.55 9.30
CA LEU A 142 6.25 4.70 9.54
C LEU A 142 4.83 4.29 9.96
N LEU A 143 4.29 3.21 9.40
CA LEU A 143 2.99 2.68 9.81
C LEU A 143 3.03 2.16 11.25
N VAL A 144 4.09 1.46 11.64
CA VAL A 144 4.28 1.01 13.04
C VAL A 144 4.36 2.22 13.97
N ILE A 145 5.23 3.19 13.68
CA ILE A 145 5.40 4.41 14.50
C ILE A 145 4.08 5.19 14.59
N GLY A 146 3.37 5.36 13.47
CA GLY A 146 2.10 6.08 13.42
C GLY A 146 0.96 5.37 14.16
N SER A 147 1.07 4.06 14.36
CA SER A 147 0.08 3.24 15.07
C SER A 147 0.27 3.26 16.59
N ILE A 148 1.50 3.45 17.10
CA ILE A 148 1.82 3.53 18.53
C ILE A 148 0.91 4.50 19.32
N PRO A 149 0.67 5.75 18.88
CA PRO A 149 -0.21 6.68 19.58
C PRO A 149 -1.69 6.38 19.29
N LEU A 150 -2.12 5.13 19.53
CA LEU A 150 -3.49 4.65 19.28
C LEU A 150 -4.01 5.02 17.88
N PHE A 151 -3.17 4.81 16.86
CA PHE A 151 -3.45 5.14 15.46
C PHE A 151 -3.62 6.63 15.12
N ALA A 152 -3.56 7.55 16.09
CA ALA A 152 -3.69 8.99 15.82
C ALA A 152 -2.56 9.53 14.91
N GLY A 153 -1.36 8.95 15.01
CA GLY A 153 -0.21 9.30 14.18
C GLY A 153 -0.40 8.99 12.70
N LEU A 154 -1.30 8.05 12.35
CA LEU A 154 -1.62 7.73 10.97
C LEU A 154 -2.26 8.93 10.23
N ALA A 155 -2.92 9.84 10.94
CA ALA A 155 -3.46 11.07 10.37
C ALA A 155 -2.36 11.96 9.75
N VAL A 156 -1.12 11.85 10.23
CA VAL A 156 0.06 12.55 9.70
C VAL A 156 0.85 11.67 8.73
N VAL A 157 1.09 10.41 9.10
CA VAL A 157 1.88 9.47 8.29
C VAL A 157 1.26 9.23 6.91
N MET A 158 -0.07 9.03 6.85
CA MET A 158 -0.75 8.72 5.58
C MET A 158 -0.63 9.85 4.55
N PRO A 159 -0.86 11.14 4.89
CA PRO A 159 -0.57 12.26 4.00
C PRO A 159 0.87 12.31 3.49
N VAL A 160 1.84 12.14 4.40
CA VAL A 160 3.27 12.17 4.05
C VAL A 160 3.62 11.06 3.07
N LEU A 161 3.19 9.83 3.36
CA LEU A 161 3.40 8.67 2.49
C LEU A 161 2.75 8.86 1.12
N GLY A 162 1.52 9.39 1.08
CA GLY A 162 0.83 9.66 -0.19
C GLY A 162 1.59 10.68 -1.05
N HIS A 163 2.13 11.74 -0.45
CA HIS A 163 2.93 12.73 -1.17
C HIS A 163 4.28 12.15 -1.62
N ALA A 164 4.96 11.42 -0.74
CA ALA A 164 6.27 10.88 -1.05
C ALA A 164 6.20 9.75 -2.10
N THR A 165 5.17 8.91 -2.09
CA THR A 165 4.91 7.91 -3.15
C THR A 165 4.62 8.57 -4.50
N TRP A 166 3.97 9.74 -4.53
CA TRP A 166 3.83 10.53 -5.77
C TRP A 166 5.19 10.92 -6.36
N HIS A 167 6.10 11.43 -5.52
CA HIS A 167 7.45 11.79 -5.95
C HIS A 167 8.29 10.57 -6.34
N LEU A 168 8.12 9.45 -5.65
CA LEU A 168 8.74 8.18 -6.05
C LEU A 168 8.27 7.79 -7.46
N TYR A 169 6.96 7.83 -7.71
CA TYR A 169 6.38 7.56 -9.02
C TYR A 169 7.00 8.44 -10.12
N ARG A 170 7.06 9.76 -9.90
CA ARG A 170 7.62 10.71 -10.88
C ARG A 170 9.12 10.51 -11.15
N LYS A 171 9.86 9.89 -10.22
CA LYS A 171 11.29 9.55 -10.40
C LYS A 171 11.48 8.23 -11.13
N VAL A 172 10.54 7.30 -11.01
CA VAL A 172 10.67 5.93 -11.51
C VAL A 172 10.02 5.75 -12.88
N VAL A 173 8.98 6.53 -13.19
CA VAL A 173 8.26 6.46 -14.46
C VAL A 173 8.59 7.67 -15.33
N GLU A 174 9.02 7.41 -16.57
CA GLU A 174 9.36 8.45 -17.54
C GLU A 174 8.17 9.38 -17.81
N PRO A 175 8.36 10.72 -17.87
CA PRO A 175 7.30 11.67 -18.20
C PRO A 175 6.68 11.40 -19.58
N GLU A 176 5.39 11.70 -19.76
CA GLU A 176 4.79 11.67 -21.09
C GLU A 176 5.48 12.66 -22.04
N ARG A 177 5.62 12.28 -23.31
CA ARG A 177 6.28 13.07 -24.36
C ARG A 177 5.68 14.48 -24.49
N ALA A 178 4.38 14.65 -24.21
CA ALA A 178 3.69 15.93 -24.22
C ALA A 178 4.10 16.86 -23.03
N GLU A 179 4.48 16.31 -21.88
CA GLU A 179 5.02 17.07 -20.75
C GLU A 179 6.46 17.52 -21.01
N GLN A 180 7.27 16.70 -21.70
CA GLN A 180 8.64 17.06 -22.09
C GLN A 180 8.67 18.31 -22.97
N THR A 181 7.73 18.45 -23.90
CA THR A 181 7.62 19.63 -24.78
C THR A 181 7.26 20.92 -24.02
N ARG A 182 6.70 20.83 -22.81
CA ARG A 182 6.26 21.99 -22.01
C ARG A 182 7.28 22.45 -20.96
N ARG A 183 8.31 21.66 -20.66
CA ARG A 183 9.40 22.09 -19.77
C ARG A 183 10.49 22.78 -20.61
N PRO A 184 10.78 24.07 -20.42
CA PRO A 184 11.97 24.67 -21.03
C PRO A 184 13.21 23.97 -20.46
N MET A 185 14.20 23.69 -21.32
CA MET A 185 15.50 23.13 -20.93
C MET A 185 16.23 24.04 -19.95
#